data_AF-A0A2R6B8L9-F1
#
_entry.id   AF-A0A2R6B8L9-F1
#
_cell.length_a   1.000
_cell.length_b   1.000
_cell.length_c   1.000
_cell.angle_alpha   90.00
_cell.angle_beta   90.00
_cell.angle_gamma   90.00
#
_symmetry.space_group_name_H-M   'P 1'
#
loop_
_entity.id
_entity.type
_entity.pdbx_description
1 polymer ?
#
loop_
_entity_poly.entity_id
_entity_poly.type
_entity_poly.pdbx_seq_one_letter_code
_entity_poly.pdbx_strand_id
1 'polypeptide(L)'
;MYSGTADYGIGEYTGKRLKTWIKNEHIICWVDGKPAILPPDLITFLDPVTALGITNDKLSVGQDVAVVGASIDEVCRTERGLQLFGPRHFGFNYEYTPFENMT
;
A
#
# COMPACT_ATOMS: atom_id res chain seq x y z
N MET A 1 11.80 11.60 -0.29
CA MET A 1 10.63 10.96 0.36
C MET A 1 9.43 11.43 -0.44
N TYR A 2 8.65 10.50 -0.98
CA TYR A 2 7.55 10.83 -1.90
C TYR A 2 6.24 10.21 -1.41
N SER A 3 5.12 10.79 -1.84
CA SER A 3 3.78 10.27 -1.58
C SER A 3 2.98 10.28 -2.86
N GLY A 4 2.20 9.24 -3.11
CA GLY A 4 1.21 9.18 -4.18
C GLY A 4 -0.19 9.38 -3.61
N THR A 5 -1.07 10.04 -4.36
CA THR A 5 -2.49 10.20 -4.02
C THR A 5 -3.36 9.92 -5.24
N ALA A 6 -4.44 9.18 -5.04
CA ALA A 6 -5.55 9.06 -5.97
C ALA A 6 -6.80 9.66 -5.32
N ASP A 7 -7.33 10.71 -5.93
CA ASP A 7 -8.46 11.49 -5.41
C ASP A 7 -9.82 11.03 -5.98
N TYR A 8 -9.82 10.13 -6.97
CA TYR A 8 -11.01 9.65 -7.67
C TYR A 8 -11.03 8.11 -7.70
N GLY A 9 -11.63 7.48 -6.69
CA GLY A 9 -11.92 6.04 -6.76
C GLY A 9 -13.09 5.72 -7.69
N ILE A 10 -13.14 4.47 -8.16
CA ILE A 10 -14.14 3.96 -9.11
C ILE A 10 -15.00 2.89 -8.42
N GLY A 11 -16.28 2.79 -8.81
CA GLY A 11 -17.19 1.75 -8.30
C GLY A 11 -17.47 1.90 -6.81
N GLU A 12 -17.24 0.85 -6.03
CA GLU A 12 -17.40 0.89 -4.57
C GLU A 12 -16.44 1.87 -3.87
N TYR A 13 -15.36 2.26 -4.55
CA TYR A 13 -14.39 3.24 -4.06
C TYR A 13 -14.73 4.68 -4.50
N THR A 14 -15.87 4.93 -5.14
CA THR A 14 -16.25 6.30 -5.53
C THR A 14 -16.33 7.23 -4.33
N GLY A 15 -15.67 8.39 -4.44
CA GLY A 15 -15.54 9.37 -3.36
C GLY A 15 -14.49 9.02 -2.29
N LYS A 16 -13.85 7.84 -2.39
CA LYS A 16 -12.74 7.46 -1.53
C LYS A 16 -11.43 8.06 -2.02
N ARG A 17 -10.57 8.42 -1.07
CA ARG A 17 -9.23 8.92 -1.34
C ARG A 17 -8.19 7.89 -0.90
N LEU A 18 -7.37 7.43 -1.85
CA LEU A 18 -6.23 6.58 -1.55
C LEU A 18 -4.96 7.42 -1.48
N LYS A 19 -4.16 7.19 -0.44
CA LYS A 19 -2.84 7.79 -0.26
C LYS A 19 -1.84 6.68 0.01
N THR A 20 -0.67 6.77 -0.59
CA THR A 20 0.46 5.89 -0.26
C THR A 20 1.70 6.71 0.06
N TRP A 21 2.58 6.10 0.84
CA TRP A 21 3.91 6.61 1.10
C TRP A 21 4.94 5.64 0.53
N ILE A 22 5.96 6.19 -0.13
CA ILE A 22 6.94 5.43 -0.91
C ILE A 22 8.37 5.90 -0.62
N LYS A 23 9.27 4.91 -0.57
CA LYS A 23 10.72 5.10 -0.71
C LYS A 23 11.19 4.51 -2.04
N ASN A 24 11.68 3.27 -2.02
CA ASN A 24 11.95 2.49 -3.23
C ASN A 24 10.66 1.76 -3.66
N GLU A 25 9.94 1.20 -2.69
CA GLU A 25 8.61 0.61 -2.83
C GLU A 25 7.54 1.40 -2.06
N HIS A 26 6.26 1.18 -2.39
CA HIS A 26 5.14 1.66 -1.60
C HIS A 26 5.07 0.88 -0.29
N ILE A 27 5.18 1.58 0.84
CA ILE A 27 5.38 0.97 2.16
C ILE A 27 4.09 0.94 2.98
N ILE A 28 3.25 1.97 2.87
CA ILE A 28 2.01 2.07 3.64
C ILE A 28 0.94 2.75 2.80
N CYS A 29 -0.30 2.27 2.94
CA CYS A 29 -1.47 2.76 2.24
C CYS A 29 -2.52 3.24 3.24
N TRP A 30 -3.20 4.33 2.90
CA TRP A 30 -4.37 4.83 3.61
C TRP A 30 -5.54 4.99 2.64
N VAL A 31 -6.74 4.65 3.10
CA VAL A 31 -8.00 4.98 2.45
C VAL A 31 -8.77 5.91 3.38
N ASP A 32 -9.14 7.09 2.89
CA ASP A 32 -9.77 8.17 3.68
C ASP A 32 -9.01 8.50 4.96
N GLY A 33 -7.68 8.46 4.91
CA GLY A 33 -6.79 8.76 6.05
C GLY A 33 -6.67 7.64 7.08
N LYS A 34 -7.38 6.51 6.92
CA LYS A 34 -7.24 5.32 7.77
C LYS A 34 -6.24 4.36 7.15
N PRO A 35 -5.30 3.76 7.92
CA PRO A 35 -4.40 2.76 7.40
C PRO A 35 -5.19 1.59 6.80
N ALA A 36 -4.84 1.21 5.57
CA ALA A 36 -5.47 0.11 4.85
C ALA A 36 -4.48 -1.04 4.62
N ILE A 37 -3.20 -0.73 4.40
CA ILE A 37 -2.12 -1.73 4.29
C ILE A 37 -0.92 -1.20 5.06
N LEU A 38 -0.38 -2.03 5.95
CA LEU A 38 0.79 -1.73 6.75
C LEU A 38 1.98 -2.59 6.28
N PRO A 39 3.21 -2.07 6.29
CA PRO A 39 4.36 -2.91 6.01
C PRO A 39 4.52 -3.93 7.15
N PRO A 40 4.97 -5.17 6.87
CA PRO A 40 5.62 -5.62 5.64
C PRO A 40 4.70 -6.11 4.49
N ASP A 41 3.37 -6.01 4.61
CA ASP A 41 2.48 -6.43 3.52
C ASP A 41 2.63 -5.52 2.28
N LEU A 42 2.35 -6.08 1.11
CA LEU A 42 2.68 -5.48 -0.18
C LEU A 42 1.55 -4.61 -0.71
N ILE A 43 1.93 -3.52 -1.40
CA ILE A 43 1.04 -2.63 -2.15
C ILE A 43 1.51 -2.65 -3.60
N THR A 44 0.65 -3.11 -4.50
CA THR A 44 0.98 -3.25 -5.92
C THR A 44 -0.02 -2.48 -6.77
N PHE A 45 0.49 -1.80 -7.80
CA PHE A 45 -0.33 -1.13 -8.81
C PHE A 45 -0.40 -2.00 -10.06
N LEU A 46 -1.60 -2.18 -10.60
CA LEU A 46 -1.85 -2.95 -11.81
C LEU A 46 -2.54 -2.07 -12.86
N ASP A 47 -2.26 -2.35 -14.11
CA ASP A 47 -3.06 -1.86 -15.23
C ASP A 47 -4.46 -2.52 -15.16
N PRO A 48 -5.56 -1.74 -15.09
CA PRO A 48 -6.88 -2.29 -14.85
C PRO A 48 -7.45 -3.09 -16.04
N VAL A 49 -6.86 -2.97 -17.23
CA VAL A 49 -7.29 -3.68 -18.44
C VAL A 49 -6.54 -4.99 -18.61
N THR A 50 -5.22 -4.98 -18.39
CA THR A 50 -4.32 -6.12 -18.65
C THR A 50 -3.96 -6.92 -17.39
N ALA A 51 -4.23 -6.38 -16.20
CA ALA A 51 -3.82 -6.91 -14.90
C ALA A 51 -2.29 -7.04 -14.71
N LEU A 52 -1.49 -6.39 -15.56
CA LEU A 52 -0.03 -6.38 -15.43
C LEU A 52 0.43 -5.35 -14.41
N GLY A 53 1.50 -5.69 -13.68
CA GLY A 53 2.12 -4.79 -12.71
C GLY A 53 2.68 -3.53 -13.34
N ILE A 54 2.40 -2.38 -12.73
CA ILE A 54 2.97 -1.09 -13.07
C ILE A 54 4.08 -0.79 -12.06
N THR A 55 5.29 -0.59 -12.57
CA THR A 55 6.44 -0.21 -11.76
C THR A 55 6.41 1.29 -11.45
N ASN A 56 7.07 1.70 -10.35
CA ASN A 56 7.02 3.08 -9.86
C ASN A 56 7.51 4.12 -10.89
N ASP A 57 8.47 3.75 -11.75
CA ASP A 57 8.98 4.58 -12.84
C ASP A 57 7.97 4.79 -13.98
N LYS A 58 6.93 3.96 -14.05
CA LYS A 58 5.87 4.01 -15.07
C LYS A 58 4.56 4.60 -14.54
N LEU A 59 4.40 4.74 -13.22
CA LEU A 59 3.23 5.39 -12.62
C LEU A 59 3.21 6.87 -12.97
N SER A 60 2.09 7.34 -13.51
CA SER A 60 1.91 8.72 -13.97
C SER A 60 0.65 9.36 -13.41
N VAL A 61 0.66 10.69 -13.28
CA VAL A 61 -0.52 11.45 -12.86
C VAL A 61 -1.62 11.32 -13.92
N GLY A 62 -2.85 11.05 -13.47
CA GLY A 62 -4.02 10.86 -14.34
C GLY A 62 -4.12 9.46 -14.95
N GLN A 63 -3.23 8.54 -14.60
CA GLN A 63 -3.32 7.14 -14.99
C GLN A 63 -4.34 6.40 -14.13
N ASP A 64 -5.26 5.68 -14.77
CA ASP A 64 -6.13 4.73 -14.08
C ASP A 64 -5.32 3.50 -13.67
N VAL A 65 -5.48 3.11 -12.40
CA VAL A 65 -4.75 1.99 -11.79
C VAL A 65 -5.69 1.18 -10.91
N ALA A 66 -5.50 -0.14 -10.89
CA ALA A 66 -6.01 -0.98 -9.82
C ALA A 66 -4.94 -1.09 -8.73
N VAL A 67 -5.33 -0.96 -7.46
CA VAL A 67 -4.41 -1.10 -6.32
C VAL A 67 -4.75 -2.38 -5.59
N VAL A 68 -3.76 -3.26 -5.42
CA VAL A 68 -3.91 -4.57 -4.79
C VAL A 68 -3.00 -4.64 -3.56
N GLY A 69 -3.58 -5.07 -2.43
CA GLY A 69 -2.83 -5.47 -1.25
C GLY A 69 -2.54 -6.97 -1.28
N ALA A 70 -1.39 -7.39 -0.77
CA ALA A 70 -1.06 -8.80 -0.61
C ALA A 70 -0.32 -9.07 0.70
N SER A 71 -0.70 -10.15 1.37
CA SER A 71 -0.06 -10.65 2.58
C SER A 71 1.40 -11.04 2.30
N ILE A 72 2.29 -10.71 3.24
CA ILE A 72 3.68 -11.14 3.21
C ILE A 72 3.86 -12.56 3.77
N ASP A 73 4.99 -13.18 3.49
CA ASP A 73 5.42 -14.43 4.12
C ASP A 73 5.54 -14.31 5.64
N GLU A 74 5.21 -15.38 6.37
CA GLU A 74 5.23 -15.43 7.83
C GLU A 74 6.59 -15.07 8.44
N VAL A 75 7.70 -15.34 7.74
CA VAL A 75 9.05 -15.00 8.21
C VAL A 75 9.20 -13.49 8.46
N CYS A 76 8.53 -12.65 7.67
CA CYS A 76 8.55 -11.20 7.79
C CYS A 76 7.67 -10.69 8.95
N ARG A 77 6.79 -11.53 9.48
CA ARG A 77 5.87 -11.23 10.59
C ARG A 77 6.45 -11.59 11.96
N THR A 78 7.60 -12.25 12.00
CA THR A 78 8.36 -12.50 13.24
C THR A 78 8.73 -11.19 13.92
N GLU A 79 9.03 -11.22 15.23
CA GLU A 79 9.50 -10.02 15.95
C GLU A 79 10.68 -9.35 15.24
N ARG A 80 11.66 -10.15 14.79
CA ARG A 80 12.81 -9.64 14.04
C ARG A 80 12.40 -9.08 12.68
N GLY A 81 11.49 -9.73 11.98
CA GLY A 81 10.93 -9.25 10.71
C GLY A 81 10.26 -7.89 10.87
N LEU A 82 9.42 -7.72 11.89
CA LEU A 82 8.72 -6.47 12.18
C LEU A 82 9.65 -5.36 12.68
N GLN A 83 10.75 -5.69 13.37
CA GLN A 83 11.79 -4.70 13.69
C GLN A 83 12.49 -4.14 12.43
N LEU A 84 12.58 -4.94 11.37
CA LEU A 84 13.26 -4.58 10.12
C LEU A 84 12.32 -3.99 9.06
N PHE A 85 11.07 -4.45 9.02
CA PHE A 85 10.13 -4.13 7.95
C PHE A 85 8.76 -3.68 8.45
N GLY A 86 8.53 -3.62 9.76
CA GLY A 86 7.24 -3.20 10.32
C GLY A 86 7.04 -1.69 10.29
N PRO A 87 5.85 -1.19 10.67
CA PRO A 87 5.49 0.22 10.56
C PRO A 87 6.45 1.14 11.34
N ARG A 88 6.82 0.73 12.56
CA ARG A 88 7.71 1.47 13.45
C ARG A 88 9.13 1.62 12.87
N HIS A 89 9.61 0.64 12.09
CA HIS A 89 10.90 0.75 11.39
C HIS A 89 10.93 1.94 10.44
N PHE A 90 9.81 2.19 9.75
CA PHE A 90 9.66 3.30 8.82
C PHE A 90 9.20 4.61 9.49
N GLY A 91 9.11 4.65 10.82
CA GLY A 91 8.72 5.82 11.59
C GLY A 91 7.21 6.02 11.75
N PHE A 92 6.40 5.01 11.42
CA PHE A 92 4.95 5.06 11.63
C PHE A 92 4.58 4.44 12.98
N ASN A 93 3.84 5.20 13.80
CA ASN A 93 3.39 4.73 15.12
C ASN A 93 2.13 3.85 15.01
N TYR A 94 2.25 2.70 14.34
CA TYR A 94 1.21 1.69 14.23
C TYR A 94 1.73 0.33 14.73
N GLU A 95 0.85 -0.44 15.36
CA GLU A 95 1.05 -1.89 15.50
C GLU A 95 0.79 -2.56 14.16
N TYR A 96 1.62 -3.54 13.80
CA TYR A 96 1.37 -4.32 12.59
C TYR A 96 0.09 -5.14 12.76
N THR A 97 -0.84 -4.96 11.81
CA THR A 97 -2.02 -5.80 11.63
C THR A 97 -1.92 -6.41 10.24
N PRO A 98 -1.96 -7.75 10.10
CA PRO A 98 -1.92 -8.40 8.80
C PRO A 98 -3.02 -7.89 7.87
N PHE A 99 -2.68 -7.69 6.59
CA PHE A 99 -3.60 -7.17 5.59
C PHE A 99 -4.93 -7.96 5.52
N GLU A 100 -4.87 -9.28 5.60
CA GLU A 100 -6.06 -10.15 5.59
C GLU A 100 -7.01 -9.93 6.78
N ASN A 101 -6.55 -9.23 7.82
CA ASN A 101 -7.32 -8.90 9.02
C ASN A 101 -7.70 -7.41 9.10
N MET A 102 -7.39 -6.61 8.07
CA MET A 102 -7.77 -5.19 8.01
C MET A 102 -9.26 -5.07 7.65
N THR A 103 -9.98 -4.20 8.35
CA THR A 103 -11.44 -3.97 8.17
C THR A 103 -11.74 -2.62 7.54
#